data_AF-A0A6B2UCA1-F1
#
_entry.id   AF-A0A6B2UCA1-F1
#
_cell.length_a   1.000
_cell.length_b   1.000
_cell.length_c   1.000
_cell.angle_alpha   90.00
_cell.angle_beta   90.00
_cell.angle_gamma   90.00
#
_symmetry.space_group_name_H-M   'P 1'
#
loop_
_entity.id
_entity.type
_entity.pdbx_description
1 polymer ?
#
loop_
_entity_poly.entity_id
_entity_poly.type
_entity_poly.pdbx_seq_one_letter_code
_entity_poly.pdbx_strand_id
1 'polypeptide(L)'
;MLVAGLALVSLLGTGCGPGPARTGDAGAAPGTARTTASPSPSRTSEAAAGPSASTARPTRLLVPAAGVDTSLTPLGLAPDRTVEVPPLVAHDVAGWYENGPLPGERGPAV
;
A
#
# COMPACT_ATOMS: atom_id res chain seq x y z
N MET A 1 -26.16 38.21 -22.90
CA MET A 1 -25.40 39.35 -23.47
C MET A 1 -24.37 39.84 -22.45
N LEU A 2 -23.21 39.19 -22.38
CA LEU A 2 -21.89 39.83 -22.36
C LEU A 2 -20.83 38.72 -22.56
N VAL A 3 -19.72 39.08 -23.19
CA VAL A 3 -18.79 38.21 -23.91
C VAL A 3 -17.42 38.24 -23.22
N ALA A 4 -16.62 37.20 -23.45
CA ALA A 4 -15.14 37.16 -23.35
C ALA A 4 -14.52 37.14 -21.93
N GLY A 5 -13.40 36.47 -21.69
CA GLY A 5 -12.39 36.02 -22.64
C GLY A 5 -11.44 34.97 -22.07
N LEU A 6 -10.85 34.24 -23.02
CA LEU A 6 -9.81 33.25 -22.90
C LEU A 6 -8.50 33.90 -22.41
N ALA A 7 -7.81 33.29 -21.45
CA ALA A 7 -6.36 33.49 -21.28
C ALA A 7 -5.71 32.22 -20.71
N LEU A 8 -5.09 31.47 -21.60
CA LEU A 8 -4.17 30.38 -21.33
C LEU A 8 -2.81 30.99 -20.96
N VAL A 9 -2.26 30.65 -19.80
CA VAL A 9 -0.82 30.82 -19.52
C VAL A 9 -0.28 29.49 -18.99
N SER A 10 0.40 28.79 -19.89
CA SER A 10 1.25 27.65 -19.59
C SER A 10 2.55 28.15 -18.99
N LEU A 11 2.88 27.72 -17.77
CA LEU A 11 4.20 27.89 -17.20
C LEU A 11 4.89 26.52 -17.15
N LEU A 12 5.61 26.17 -18.23
CA LEU A 12 6.52 25.03 -18.23
C LEU A 12 7.77 25.41 -17.42
N GLY A 13 7.80 24.99 -16.16
CA GLY A 13 8.95 25.11 -15.27
C GLY A 13 9.92 23.94 -15.44
N THR A 14 11.02 24.21 -16.14
CA THR A 14 12.43 23.93 -15.78
C THR A 14 12.76 22.67 -14.97
N GLY A 15 13.54 21.77 -15.58
CA GLY A 15 14.28 20.76 -14.83
C GLY A 15 14.99 19.70 -15.67
N CYS A 16 15.87 20.10 -16.61
CA CYS A 16 16.81 19.16 -17.25
C CYS A 16 18.18 19.32 -16.60
N GLY A 17 18.69 18.24 -16.00
CA GLY A 17 20.09 18.17 -15.60
C GLY A 17 20.45 16.91 -14.82
N PRO A 18 21.08 15.92 -15.46
CA PRO A 18 22.00 15.02 -14.76
C PRO A 18 23.43 15.57 -14.87
N GLY A 19 24.00 15.87 -13.69
CA GLY A 19 25.38 16.34 -13.53
C GLY A 19 26.44 15.30 -13.88
N PRO A 20 27.73 15.69 -13.84
CA PRO A 20 28.83 14.94 -14.44
C PRO A 20 29.12 13.61 -13.75
N ALA A 21 29.60 12.67 -14.56
CA ALA A 21 30.11 11.37 -14.17
C ALA A 21 31.15 11.51 -13.05
N ARG A 22 30.90 10.86 -11.90
CA ARG A 22 31.96 10.54 -10.94
C ARG A 22 32.54 9.19 -11.30
N THR A 23 33.63 9.21 -12.05
CA THR A 23 34.61 8.13 -12.05
C THR A 23 35.29 8.14 -10.69
N GLY A 24 34.95 7.16 -9.85
CA GLY A 24 35.68 6.83 -8.63
C GLY A 24 36.29 5.45 -8.80
N ASP A 25 37.49 5.41 -9.35
CA ASP A 25 38.40 4.26 -9.25
C ASP A 25 39.31 4.48 -8.02
N ALA A 26 39.33 3.50 -7.11
CA ALA A 26 40.47 3.10 -6.27
C ALA A 26 39.95 2.26 -5.09
N GLY A 27 40.46 1.04 -4.99
CA GLY A 27 39.94 -0.02 -4.11
C GLY A 27 40.44 -0.04 -2.67
N ALA A 28 40.00 -1.06 -1.92
CA ALA A 28 40.67 -1.61 -0.73
C ALA A 28 39.97 -2.92 -0.26
N ALA A 29 40.72 -4.03 -0.37
CA ALA A 29 40.73 -5.26 0.44
C ALA A 29 39.46 -6.10 0.73
N PRO A 30 39.52 -7.45 0.62
CA PRO A 30 38.50 -8.34 1.15
C PRO A 30 38.62 -8.45 2.69
N GLY A 31 37.76 -7.73 3.40
CA GLY A 31 37.54 -7.95 4.84
C GLY A 31 36.54 -9.08 5.05
N THR A 32 37.00 -10.24 5.48
CA THR A 32 36.15 -11.37 5.90
C THR A 32 35.39 -11.01 7.18
N ALA A 33 34.24 -10.35 7.05
CA ALA A 33 33.31 -10.15 8.15
C ALA A 33 32.60 -11.47 8.45
N ARG A 34 33.04 -12.14 9.52
CA ARG A 34 32.35 -13.30 10.09
C ARG A 34 31.17 -12.78 10.92
N THR A 35 30.01 -12.65 10.28
CA THR A 35 28.76 -12.28 10.97
C THR A 35 28.18 -13.51 11.66
N THR A 36 28.29 -13.54 12.99
CA THR A 36 27.54 -14.45 13.86
C THR A 36 26.05 -14.12 13.69
N ALA A 37 25.30 -15.03 13.05
CA ALA A 37 23.87 -14.87 12.86
C ALA A 37 23.15 -15.01 14.21
N SER A 38 22.58 -13.90 14.70
CA SER A 38 21.59 -13.91 15.78
C SER A 38 20.26 -14.43 15.21
N PRO A 39 19.57 -15.40 15.84
CA PRO A 39 18.29 -15.88 15.34
C PRO A 39 17.22 -14.81 15.56
N SER A 40 17.00 -13.99 14.53
CA SER A 40 15.79 -13.18 14.44
C SER A 40 14.63 -14.13 14.13
N PRO A 41 13.51 -14.13 14.88
CA PRO A 41 12.35 -14.91 14.50
C PRO A 41 11.77 -14.31 13.23
N SER A 42 12.13 -14.89 12.08
CA SER A 42 11.48 -14.65 10.81
C SER A 42 10.01 -15.00 10.96
N ARG A 43 9.16 -14.01 11.25
CA ARG A 43 7.75 -14.11 10.89
C ARG A 43 7.71 -13.99 9.39
N THR A 44 7.91 -15.11 8.70
CA THR A 44 7.40 -15.27 7.36
C THR A 44 5.91 -14.98 7.48
N SER A 45 5.49 -13.79 7.05
CA SER A 45 4.11 -13.61 6.63
C SER A 45 3.97 -14.51 5.42
N GLU A 46 3.71 -15.79 5.67
CA GLU A 46 3.33 -16.73 4.64
C GLU A 46 1.93 -16.31 4.22
N ALA A 47 1.88 -15.25 3.40
CA ALA A 47 0.81 -15.11 2.46
C ALA A 47 0.95 -16.34 1.56
N ALA A 48 0.31 -17.43 1.98
CA ALA A 48 0.21 -18.66 1.22
C ALA A 48 -0.59 -18.34 -0.04
N ALA A 49 0.08 -17.75 -1.03
CA ALA A 49 -0.46 -17.50 -2.35
C ALA A 49 -0.40 -18.81 -3.14
N GLY A 50 -1.23 -19.77 -2.74
CA GLY A 50 -1.60 -20.89 -3.59
C GLY A 50 -2.72 -20.46 -4.55
N PRO A 51 -2.82 -21.03 -5.76
CA PRO A 51 -3.96 -20.83 -6.63
C PRO A 51 -5.17 -21.56 -6.04
N SER A 52 -5.82 -20.95 -5.06
CA SER A 52 -7.14 -21.33 -4.61
C SER A 52 -7.97 -20.07 -4.63
N ALA A 53 -8.86 -19.97 -5.61
CA ALA A 53 -9.94 -18.98 -5.60
C ALA A 53 -10.78 -19.28 -4.35
N SER A 54 -10.47 -18.60 -3.26
CA SER A 54 -11.19 -18.73 -2.00
C SER A 54 -12.48 -17.96 -2.17
N THR A 55 -13.63 -18.58 -2.00
CA THR A 55 -14.92 -17.88 -1.96
C THR A 55 -15.22 -17.30 -0.58
N ALA A 56 -14.31 -17.47 0.38
CA ALA A 56 -14.49 -17.01 1.75
C ALA A 56 -14.31 -15.49 1.83
N ARG A 57 -15.28 -14.80 2.44
CA ARG A 57 -15.17 -13.37 2.74
C ARG A 57 -14.34 -13.15 4.02
N PRO A 58 -13.61 -12.03 4.11
CA PRO A 58 -12.90 -11.68 5.34
C PRO A 58 -13.91 -11.36 6.45
N THR A 59 -13.64 -11.81 7.67
CA THR A 59 -14.57 -11.68 8.81
C THR A 59 -13.99 -10.93 10.01
N ARG A 60 -12.67 -10.94 10.19
CA ARG A 60 -11.98 -10.34 11.34
C ARG A 60 -10.60 -9.85 10.97
N LEU A 61 -10.20 -8.71 11.54
CA LEU A 61 -8.86 -8.16 11.46
C LEU A 61 -8.22 -8.15 12.85
N LEU A 62 -7.00 -8.71 12.96
CA LEU A 62 -6.23 -8.78 14.19
C LEU A 62 -4.81 -8.24 13.95
N VAL A 63 -4.45 -7.15 14.63
CA VAL A 63 -3.11 -6.55 14.61
C VAL A 63 -2.68 -6.26 16.05
N PRO A 64 -2.10 -7.26 16.77
CA PRO A 64 -1.86 -7.14 18.21
C PRO A 64 -0.90 -6.01 18.59
N ALA A 65 0.13 -5.76 17.77
CA ALA A 65 1.10 -4.69 18.03
C ALA A 65 0.49 -3.28 17.95
N ALA A 66 -0.62 -3.13 17.23
CA ALA A 66 -1.39 -1.90 17.14
C ALA A 66 -2.65 -1.92 18.01
N GLY A 67 -2.88 -2.99 18.77
CA GLY A 67 -4.09 -3.17 19.59
C GLY A 67 -5.39 -3.35 18.79
N VAL A 68 -5.31 -3.70 17.50
CA VAL A 68 -6.49 -3.85 16.64
C VAL A 68 -7.05 -5.26 16.76
N ASP A 69 -8.32 -5.36 17.09
CA ASP A 69 -9.12 -6.58 17.04
C ASP A 69 -10.57 -6.19 16.72
N THR A 70 -11.00 -6.40 15.47
CA THR A 70 -12.31 -5.95 15.00
C THR A 70 -12.92 -6.92 14.00
N SER A 71 -14.25 -6.99 13.99
CA SER A 71 -15.00 -7.51 12.84
C SER A 71 -14.79 -6.64 11.60
N LEU A 72 -14.98 -7.21 10.42
CA LEU A 72 -14.92 -6.49 9.14
C LEU A 72 -16.31 -6.27 8.55
N THR A 73 -16.57 -5.04 8.09
CA THR A 73 -17.81 -4.67 7.40
C THR A 73 -17.56 -4.50 5.90
N PRO A 74 -18.39 -5.05 5.01
CA PRO A 74 -18.25 -4.82 3.57
C PRO A 74 -18.52 -3.36 3.22
N LEU A 75 -17.66 -2.79 2.38
CA LEU A 75 -17.73 -1.42 1.89
C LEU A 75 -17.80 -1.41 0.36
N GLY A 76 -18.73 -0.62 -0.16
CA GLY A 76 -18.84 -0.36 -1.58
C GLY A 76 -18.11 0.91 -1.99
N LEU A 77 -18.65 1.56 -3.01
CA LEU A 77 -18.24 2.88 -3.44
C LEU A 77 -19.34 3.90 -3.16
N ALA A 78 -18.95 5.03 -2.59
CA ALA A 78 -19.81 6.19 -2.46
C ALA A 78 -20.14 6.78 -3.85
N PRO A 79 -21.15 7.68 -3.97
CA PRO A 79 -21.54 8.27 -5.26
C PRO A 79 -20.41 9.01 -6.00
N ASP A 80 -19.42 9.51 -5.27
CA ASP A 80 -18.22 10.17 -5.80
C ASP A 80 -17.10 9.20 -6.22
N ARG A 81 -17.37 7.88 -6.14
CA ARG A 81 -16.45 6.76 -6.41
C ARG A 81 -15.29 6.62 -5.45
N THR A 82 -15.39 7.18 -4.26
CA THR A 82 -14.49 6.84 -3.15
C THR A 82 -14.96 5.57 -2.44
N VAL A 83 -14.08 4.89 -1.71
CA VAL A 83 -14.48 3.78 -0.84
C VAL A 83 -15.35 4.33 0.28
N GLU A 84 -16.48 3.67 0.53
CA GLU A 84 -17.39 4.07 1.61
C GLU A 84 -16.69 4.02 2.97
N VAL A 85 -17.06 4.92 3.88
CA VAL A 85 -16.54 4.91 5.24
C VAL A 85 -17.60 4.29 6.16
N PRO A 86 -17.23 3.35 7.05
CA PRO A 86 -18.16 2.78 8.02
C PRO A 86 -18.91 3.87 8.82
N PRO A 87 -20.21 3.67 9.13
CA PRO A 87 -21.00 4.65 9.87
C PRO A 87 -20.38 4.96 11.24
N LEU A 88 -20.38 6.25 11.62
CA LEU A 88 -19.78 6.70 12.89
C LEU A 88 -20.44 6.09 14.14
N VAL A 89 -21.66 5.55 14.05
CA VAL A 89 -22.31 4.85 15.17
C VAL A 89 -21.57 3.56 15.56
N ALA A 90 -20.80 2.98 14.65
CA ALA A 90 -19.91 1.86 14.88
C ALA A 90 -18.49 2.39 15.03
N HIS A 91 -18.18 2.95 16.20
CA HIS A 91 -16.82 3.32 16.54
C HIS A 91 -15.93 2.06 16.51
N ASP A 92 -14.73 2.19 15.94
CA ASP A 92 -13.67 1.15 15.92
C ASP A 92 -13.91 -0.09 15.02
N VAL A 93 -14.85 -0.03 14.08
CA VAL A 93 -15.03 -1.10 13.08
C VAL A 93 -14.27 -0.78 11.79
N ALA A 94 -13.36 -1.68 11.42
CA ALA A 94 -12.71 -1.63 10.11
C ALA A 94 -13.66 -2.16 9.02
N GLY A 95 -13.58 -1.57 7.83
CA GLY A 95 -14.27 -2.10 6.66
C GLY A 95 -13.30 -2.72 5.66
N TRP A 96 -13.85 -3.51 4.73
CA TRP A 96 -13.11 -4.11 3.63
C TRP A 96 -13.80 -3.75 2.30
N TYR A 97 -13.02 -3.43 1.27
CA TYR A 97 -13.61 -3.11 -0.03
C TYR A 97 -14.14 -4.36 -0.73
N GLU A 98 -15.46 -4.42 -0.93
CA GLU A 98 -16.13 -5.68 -1.26
C GLU A 98 -15.86 -6.20 -2.68
N ASN A 99 -15.42 -5.31 -3.57
CA ASN A 99 -15.04 -5.63 -4.95
C ASN A 99 -13.53 -5.88 -5.09
N GLY A 100 -12.79 -5.95 -3.98
CA GLY A 100 -11.38 -6.29 -3.94
C GLY A 100 -11.13 -7.82 -4.03
N PRO A 101 -9.85 -8.23 -4.06
CA PRO A 101 -9.46 -9.64 -4.02
C PRO A 101 -9.90 -10.32 -2.73
N LEU A 102 -10.28 -11.58 -2.82
CA LEU A 102 -10.60 -12.39 -1.64
C LEU A 102 -9.32 -12.83 -0.91
N PRO A 103 -9.38 -13.18 0.38
CA PRO A 103 -8.24 -13.72 1.12
C PRO A 103 -7.59 -14.91 0.39
N GLY A 104 -6.29 -14.78 0.10
CA GLY A 104 -5.51 -15.78 -0.65
C GLY A 104 -5.39 -15.48 -2.15
N GLU A 105 -6.20 -14.55 -2.68
CA GLU A 105 -6.07 -14.08 -4.06
C GLU A 105 -4.97 -13.02 -4.19
N ARG A 106 -4.40 -12.90 -5.39
CA ARG A 106 -3.42 -11.86 -5.70
C ARG A 106 -4.10 -10.56 -6.04
N GLY A 107 -3.71 -9.48 -5.37
CA GLY A 107 -4.10 -8.12 -5.71
C GLY A 107 -4.01 -7.17 -4.51
N PRO A 108 -4.37 -5.89 -4.70
CA PRO A 108 -4.45 -4.94 -3.60
C PRO A 108 -5.65 -5.26 -2.70
N ALA A 109 -5.42 -5.40 -1.40
CA ALA A 109 -6.47 -5.50 -0.39
C ALA A 109 -6.53 -4.18 0.40
N VAL A 110 -7.74 -3.68 0.63
CA VAL A 110 -8.02 -2.40 1.29
C VAL A 110 -9.05 -2.61 2.40
#